data_AF-A0A2E8SWS4-F1
#
_entry.id   AF-A0A2E8SWS4-F1
#
_cell.length_a   1.000
_cell.length_b   1.000
_cell.length_c   1.000
_cell.angle_alpha   90.00
_cell.angle_beta   90.00
_cell.angle_gamma   90.00
#
_symmetry.space_group_name_H-M   'P 1'
#
loop_
_entity.id
_entity.type
_entity.pdbx_description
1 polymer ?
#
loop_
_entity_poly.entity_id
_entity_poly.type
_entity_poly.pdbx_seq_one_letter_code
_entity_poly.pdbx_strand_id
1 'polypeptide(L)'
;MSKTNDSAEKTVSQSAYRQPVTPEGLKAIEAGTLTWLDDEMYNNLNTGVLEQYLEEKNLKESFEVSHWNTSKVLIGIGIGAVFSGVTAYIGLKLGLAISAAWYIAYLLGMALKWSPSEVNIATSATTGATHASTGFIFT
;
A
#
# COMPACT_ATOMS: atom_id res chain seq x y z
N MET A 1 47.09 -14.13 -44.45
CA MET A 1 46.48 -14.56 -43.16
C MET A 1 47.03 -13.66 -42.07
N SER A 2 46.29 -13.12 -41.11
CA SER A 2 44.94 -13.40 -40.61
C SER A 2 44.41 -12.09 -40.02
N LYS A 3 43.18 -11.68 -40.40
CA LYS A 3 42.44 -10.65 -39.65
C LYS A 3 41.79 -11.37 -38.48
N THR A 4 42.33 -11.21 -37.28
CA THR A 4 41.65 -11.65 -36.05
C THR A 4 40.52 -10.66 -35.77
N ASN A 5 39.29 -11.08 -36.09
CA ASN A 5 38.07 -10.44 -35.63
C ASN A 5 37.96 -10.65 -34.12
N ASP A 6 38.46 -9.70 -33.32
CA ASP A 6 38.07 -9.58 -31.92
C ASP A 6 36.70 -8.91 -31.86
N SER A 7 35.68 -9.71 -32.13
CA SER A 7 34.30 -9.43 -31.76
C SER A 7 34.21 -9.50 -30.24
N ALA A 8 34.69 -8.47 -29.54
CA ALA A 8 34.48 -8.32 -28.11
C ALA A 8 32.96 -8.30 -27.86
N GLU A 9 32.45 -9.43 -27.39
CA GLU A 9 31.07 -9.60 -26.97
C GLU A 9 30.80 -8.55 -25.88
N LYS A 10 30.10 -7.48 -26.25
CA LYS A 10 29.66 -6.46 -25.28
C LYS A 10 28.67 -7.13 -24.34
N THR A 11 29.15 -7.65 -23.22
CA THR A 11 28.29 -8.10 -22.12
C THR A 11 27.44 -6.90 -21.68
N VAL A 12 26.16 -6.95 -22.00
CA VAL A 12 25.19 -5.93 -21.61
C VAL A 12 25.20 -5.86 -20.08
N SER A 13 25.52 -4.68 -19.55
CA SER A 13 25.49 -4.43 -18.10
C SER A 13 24.08 -4.66 -17.59
N GLN A 14 23.89 -5.68 -16.77
CA GLN A 14 22.60 -5.95 -16.15
C GLN A 14 22.38 -4.94 -15.02
N SER A 15 21.21 -4.30 -15.03
CA SER A 15 20.80 -3.44 -13.93
C SER A 15 20.50 -4.32 -12.72
N ALA A 16 21.03 -3.97 -11.55
CA ALA A 16 20.63 -4.61 -10.29
C ALA A 16 19.16 -4.36 -9.93
N TYR A 17 18.58 -3.27 -10.47
CA TYR A 17 17.20 -2.87 -10.21
C TYR A 17 16.24 -3.40 -11.27
N ARG A 18 16.49 -3.14 -12.56
CA ARG A 18 15.59 -3.57 -13.65
C ARG A 18 15.67 -5.08 -13.84
N GLN A 19 14.61 -5.75 -13.41
CA GLN A 19 14.43 -7.19 -13.56
C GLN A 19 13.65 -7.50 -14.84
N PRO A 20 13.88 -8.66 -15.48
CA PRO A 20 13.04 -9.12 -16.56
C PRO A 20 11.62 -9.40 -16.04
N VAL A 21 10.63 -9.19 -16.91
CA VAL A 21 9.24 -9.50 -16.60
C VAL A 21 9.01 -11.02 -16.57
N THR A 22 8.13 -11.48 -15.69
CA THR A 22 7.72 -12.88 -15.60
C THR A 22 6.61 -13.21 -16.61
N PRO A 23 6.55 -14.44 -17.14
CA PRO A 23 5.46 -14.87 -18.03
C PRO A 23 4.07 -14.73 -17.40
N GLU A 24 3.94 -15.06 -16.12
CA GLU A 24 2.71 -14.97 -15.34
C GLU A 24 2.28 -13.52 -15.17
N GLY A 25 3.24 -12.63 -14.89
CA GLY A 25 3.02 -11.19 -14.82
C GLY A 25 2.51 -10.59 -16.13
N LEU A 26 3.13 -10.97 -17.27
CA LEU A 26 2.66 -10.55 -18.59
C LEU A 26 1.22 -11.01 -18.84
N LYS A 27 0.90 -12.27 -18.54
CA LYS A 27 -0.45 -12.81 -18.71
C LYS A 27 -1.47 -12.09 -17.84
N ALA A 28 -1.12 -11.77 -16.59
CA ALA A 28 -2.00 -11.04 -15.68
C ALA A 28 -2.23 -9.58 -16.11
N ILE A 29 -1.21 -8.94 -16.70
CA ILE A 29 -1.30 -7.61 -17.31
C ILE A 29 -2.24 -7.64 -18.52
N GLU A 30 -2.05 -8.60 -19.44
CA GLU A 30 -2.89 -8.76 -20.63
C GLU A 30 -4.35 -9.06 -20.28
N ALA A 31 -4.59 -9.87 -19.24
CA ALA A 31 -5.93 -10.19 -18.76
C ALA A 31 -6.56 -9.06 -17.92
N GLY A 32 -5.79 -8.05 -17.52
CA GLY A 32 -6.25 -6.98 -16.63
C GLY A 32 -6.60 -7.46 -15.21
N THR A 33 -6.13 -8.65 -14.81
CA THR A 33 -6.48 -9.29 -13.53
C THR A 33 -5.53 -8.94 -12.39
N LEU A 34 -4.52 -8.11 -12.65
CA LEU A 34 -3.51 -7.76 -11.67
C LEU A 34 -4.14 -7.01 -10.48
N THR A 35 -4.12 -7.63 -9.30
CA THR A 35 -4.68 -7.04 -8.08
C THR A 35 -3.61 -6.40 -7.20
N TRP A 36 -4.04 -5.53 -6.29
CA TRP A 36 -3.13 -4.95 -5.29
C TRP A 36 -2.74 -6.03 -4.26
N LEU A 37 -1.45 -6.09 -3.92
CA LEU A 37 -0.82 -7.15 -3.11
C LEU A 37 -0.83 -8.56 -3.72
N ASP A 38 -0.96 -8.67 -5.03
CA ASP A 38 -0.88 -9.98 -5.70
C ASP A 38 0.56 -10.48 -5.83
N ASP A 39 0.75 -11.80 -5.84
CA ASP A 39 2.08 -12.40 -5.98
C ASP A 39 2.71 -12.01 -7.33
N GLU A 40 1.91 -12.01 -8.39
CA GLU A 40 2.29 -11.58 -9.73
C GLU A 40 2.62 -10.08 -9.78
N MET A 41 1.92 -9.23 -9.01
CA MET A 41 2.28 -7.82 -8.91
C MET A 41 3.65 -7.66 -8.23
N TYR A 42 3.88 -8.38 -7.13
CA TYR A 42 5.11 -8.32 -6.35
C TYR A 42 6.33 -8.82 -7.14
N ASN A 43 6.19 -9.93 -7.84
CA ASN A 43 7.27 -10.51 -8.64
C ASN A 43 7.69 -9.61 -9.81
N ASN A 44 6.86 -8.62 -10.20
CA ASN A 44 7.13 -7.73 -11.32
C ASN A 44 7.37 -6.26 -10.90
N LEU A 45 7.53 -5.97 -9.60
CA LEU A 45 7.68 -4.61 -9.03
C LEU A 45 8.75 -3.74 -9.69
N ASN A 46 9.85 -4.34 -10.16
CA ASN A 46 10.98 -3.63 -10.76
C ASN A 46 11.04 -3.80 -12.30
N THR A 47 9.94 -4.17 -12.92
CA THR A 47 9.84 -4.35 -14.37
C THR A 47 9.30 -3.08 -15.02
N GLY A 48 9.88 -2.67 -16.15
CA GLY A 48 9.39 -1.49 -16.88
C GLY A 48 7.97 -1.66 -17.43
N VAL A 49 7.56 -2.89 -17.70
CA VAL A 49 6.23 -3.21 -18.22
C VAL A 49 5.15 -2.99 -17.16
N LEU A 50 5.40 -3.40 -15.90
CA LEU A 50 4.45 -3.14 -14.81
C LEU A 50 4.30 -1.64 -14.54
N GLU A 51 5.41 -0.88 -14.56
CA GLU A 51 5.37 0.57 -14.40
C GLU A 51 4.47 1.24 -15.45
N GLN A 52 4.67 0.89 -16.74
CA GLN A 52 3.86 1.41 -17.85
C GLN A 52 2.38 1.01 -17.71
N TYR A 53 2.10 -0.25 -17.34
CA TYR A 53 0.74 -0.72 -17.13
C TYR A 53 0.03 0.06 -16.01
N LEU A 54 0.70 0.26 -14.87
CA LEU A 54 0.13 1.01 -13.75
C LEU A 54 -0.06 2.49 -14.09
N GLU A 55 0.84 3.10 -14.86
CA GLU A 55 0.69 4.47 -15.34
C GLU A 55 -0.54 4.62 -16.27
N GLU A 56 -0.69 3.73 -17.24
CA GLU A 56 -1.84 3.76 -18.15
C GLU A 56 -3.16 3.46 -17.43
N LYS A 57 -3.16 2.50 -16.51
CA LYS A 57 -4.30 2.21 -15.64
C LYS A 57 -4.66 3.42 -14.79
N ASN A 58 -3.67 4.06 -14.19
CA ASN A 58 -3.86 5.25 -13.38
C ASN A 58 -4.45 6.41 -14.21
N LEU A 59 -3.99 6.64 -15.45
CA LEU A 59 -4.58 7.68 -16.31
C LEU A 59 -6.06 7.45 -16.64
N LYS A 60 -6.49 6.19 -16.73
CA LYS A 60 -7.89 5.81 -17.01
C LYS A 60 -8.76 5.83 -15.76
N GLU A 61 -8.24 5.31 -14.64
CA GLU A 61 -9.00 5.06 -13.41
C GLU A 61 -8.86 6.17 -12.36
N SER A 62 -7.84 7.04 -12.43
CA SER A 62 -7.60 8.12 -11.44
C SER A 62 -8.77 9.08 -11.28
N PHE A 63 -9.62 9.22 -12.30
CA PHE A 63 -10.77 10.13 -12.29
C PHE A 63 -12.07 9.45 -11.85
N GLU A 64 -12.04 8.15 -11.54
CA GLU A 64 -13.21 7.44 -11.05
C GLU A 64 -13.56 7.86 -9.61
N VAL A 65 -14.85 8.12 -9.41
CA VAL A 65 -15.44 8.77 -8.23
C VAL A 65 -15.15 7.98 -6.96
N SER A 66 -14.69 8.68 -5.93
CA SER A 66 -14.68 8.32 -4.49
C SER A 66 -14.79 6.83 -4.15
N HIS A 67 -13.67 6.20 -3.79
CA HIS A 67 -13.65 4.85 -3.17
C HIS A 67 -14.21 4.82 -1.74
N TRP A 68 -15.16 5.71 -1.42
CA TRP A 68 -15.77 5.79 -0.11
C TRP A 68 -16.59 4.54 0.19
N ASN A 69 -16.30 3.91 1.32
CA ASN A 69 -17.05 2.78 1.83
C ASN A 69 -17.38 2.98 3.31
N THR A 70 -18.63 3.35 3.59
CA THR A 70 -19.10 3.67 4.95
C THR A 70 -18.85 2.53 5.94
N SER A 71 -19.03 1.27 5.54
CA SER A 71 -18.83 0.12 6.42
C SER A 71 -17.36 -0.02 6.84
N LYS A 72 -16.42 0.18 5.90
CA LYS A 72 -14.97 0.13 6.17
C LYS A 72 -14.54 1.31 7.05
N VAL A 73 -15.13 2.48 6.82
CA VAL A 73 -14.92 3.67 7.67
C VAL A 73 -15.40 3.43 9.09
N LEU A 74 -16.58 2.84 9.28
CA LEU A 74 -17.12 2.50 10.59
C LEU A 74 -16.23 1.49 11.35
N ILE A 75 -15.64 0.52 10.64
CA ILE A 75 -14.63 -0.38 11.23
C ILE A 75 -13.44 0.42 11.75
N GLY A 76 -12.91 1.36 10.95
CA GLY A 76 -11.81 2.23 11.37
C GLY A 76 -12.17 3.09 12.59
N ILE A 77 -13.36 3.71 12.60
CA ILE A 77 -13.86 4.47 13.75
C ILE A 77 -13.98 3.57 14.99
N GLY A 78 -14.49 2.35 14.84
CA GLY A 78 -14.62 1.39 15.94
C GLY A 78 -13.26 1.04 16.57
N ILE A 79 -12.25 0.75 15.75
CA ILE A 79 -10.88 0.53 16.21
C ILE A 79 -10.36 1.76 16.95
N GLY A 80 -10.51 2.95 16.34
CA GLY A 80 -10.05 4.20 16.92
C GLY A 80 -10.73 4.54 18.24
N ALA A 81 -12.03 4.25 18.38
CA ALA A 81 -12.79 4.46 19.61
C ALA A 81 -12.29 3.56 20.75
N VAL A 82 -12.02 2.28 20.48
CA VAL A 82 -11.44 1.36 21.47
C VAL A 82 -10.07 1.87 21.93
N PHE A 83 -9.21 2.24 20.98
CA PHE A 83 -7.88 2.76 21.31
C PHE A 83 -7.92 4.14 21.96
N SER A 84 -8.91 4.98 21.66
CA SER A 84 -9.11 6.25 22.34
C SER A 84 -9.29 6.05 23.85
N GLY A 85 -10.07 5.04 24.26
CA GLY A 85 -10.23 4.67 25.67
C GLY A 85 -8.95 4.13 26.32
N VAL A 86 -8.19 3.28 25.62
CA VAL A 86 -6.89 2.78 26.09
C VAL A 86 -5.90 3.93 26.27
N THR A 87 -5.80 4.81 25.27
CA THR A 87 -4.92 5.98 25.30
C THR A 87 -5.34 6.98 26.38
N ALA A 88 -6.64 7.17 26.62
CA ALA A 88 -7.13 7.98 27.74
C ALA A 88 -6.69 7.40 29.10
N TYR A 89 -6.88 6.10 29.32
CA TYR A 89 -6.51 5.43 30.56
C TYR A 89 -5.00 5.51 30.83
N ILE A 90 -4.18 5.22 29.82
CA ILE A 90 -2.72 5.27 29.94
C ILE A 90 -2.25 6.73 30.08
N GLY A 91 -2.85 7.66 29.32
CA GLY A 91 -2.55 9.09 29.37
C GLY A 91 -2.81 9.67 30.75
N LEU A 92 -3.94 9.34 31.39
CA LEU A 92 -4.24 9.78 32.76
C LEU A 92 -3.29 9.20 33.81
N LYS A 93 -2.71 8.01 33.56
CA LYS A 93 -1.85 7.32 34.52
C LYS A 93 -0.37 7.65 34.37
N LEU A 94 0.10 7.87 33.14
CA LEU A 94 1.52 8.01 32.78
C LEU A 94 1.85 9.34 32.10
N GLY A 95 0.86 10.14 31.70
CA GLY A 95 1.06 11.42 30.99
C GLY A 95 1.48 11.27 29.53
N LEU A 96 1.24 10.11 28.91
CA LEU A 96 1.70 9.78 27.55
C LEU A 96 0.54 9.39 26.63
N ALA A 97 0.52 9.94 25.42
CA ALA A 97 -0.40 9.53 24.36
C ALA A 97 0.24 8.44 23.48
N ILE A 98 -0.49 7.37 23.19
CA ILE A 98 -0.04 6.25 22.35
C ILE A 98 -0.85 6.25 21.04
N SER A 99 -0.14 6.15 19.91
CA SER A 99 -0.73 6.09 18.57
C SER A 99 -0.47 4.73 17.90
N ALA A 100 -1.16 3.69 18.39
CA ALA A 100 -1.07 2.34 17.85
C ALA A 100 -2.27 1.95 16.95
N ALA A 101 -3.41 2.63 17.10
CA ALA A 101 -4.67 2.31 16.43
C ALA A 101 -4.54 2.29 14.91
N TRP A 102 -3.81 3.27 14.35
CA TRP A 102 -3.59 3.41 12.92
C TRP A 102 -2.95 2.15 12.31
N TYR A 103 -1.91 1.59 12.97
CA TYR A 103 -1.23 0.38 12.51
C TYR A 103 -2.17 -0.83 12.50
N ILE A 104 -3.02 -0.97 13.51
CA ILE A 104 -3.99 -2.07 13.59
C ILE A 104 -5.00 -1.96 12.44
N ALA A 105 -5.56 -0.77 12.21
CA ALA A 105 -6.48 -0.55 11.10
C ALA A 105 -5.81 -0.78 9.73
N TYR A 106 -4.54 -0.39 9.59
CA TYR A 106 -3.77 -0.59 8.37
C TYR A 106 -3.54 -2.08 8.07
N LEU A 107 -3.02 -2.83 9.06
CA LEU A 107 -2.77 -4.26 8.93
C LEU A 107 -4.07 -5.04 8.68
N LEU A 108 -5.16 -4.68 9.35
CA LEU A 108 -6.47 -5.27 9.11
C LEU A 108 -6.96 -5.02 7.68
N GLY A 109 -6.83 -3.78 7.20
CA GLY A 109 -7.23 -3.43 5.83
C GLY A 109 -6.45 -4.21 4.78
N MET A 110 -5.13 -4.37 4.98
CA MET A 110 -4.29 -5.22 4.11
C MET A 110 -4.67 -6.70 4.19
N ALA A 111 -4.91 -7.22 5.39
CA ALA A 111 -5.30 -8.62 5.58
C ALA A 111 -6.65 -8.94 4.91
N LEU A 112 -7.56 -7.97 4.88
CA LEU A 112 -8.85 -8.08 4.19
C LEU A 112 -8.79 -7.69 2.70
N LYS A 113 -7.58 -7.46 2.17
CA LYS A 113 -7.35 -7.08 0.76
C LYS A 113 -8.18 -5.88 0.30
N TRP A 114 -8.36 -4.89 1.18
CA TRP A 114 -9.02 -3.64 0.80
C TRP A 114 -8.15 -2.84 -0.16
N SER A 115 -8.78 -1.97 -0.97
CA SER A 115 -8.01 -1.13 -1.88
C SER A 115 -7.16 -0.13 -1.10
N PRO A 116 -6.03 0.34 -1.65
CA PRO A 116 -5.19 1.36 -1.00
C PRO A 116 -5.98 2.58 -0.52
N SER A 117 -6.92 3.04 -1.35
CA SER A 117 -7.80 4.17 -1.03
C SER A 117 -8.70 3.88 0.16
N GLU A 118 -9.32 2.69 0.23
CA GLU A 118 -10.18 2.30 1.34
C GLU A 118 -9.40 2.16 2.64
N VAL A 119 -8.21 1.56 2.59
CA VAL A 119 -7.31 1.46 3.75
C VAL A 119 -6.91 2.85 4.23
N ASN A 120 -6.55 3.76 3.33
CA ASN A 120 -6.15 5.12 3.69
C ASN A 120 -7.30 5.92 4.33
N ILE A 121 -8.52 5.80 3.81
CA ILE A 121 -9.69 6.48 4.38
C ILE A 121 -10.03 5.90 5.76
N ALA A 122 -10.08 4.57 5.91
CA ALA A 122 -10.43 3.92 7.17
C ALA A 122 -9.39 4.19 8.27
N THR A 123 -8.10 4.13 7.93
CA THR A 123 -7.01 4.44 8.88
C THR A 123 -7.01 5.93 9.26
N SER A 124 -7.32 6.84 8.33
CA SER A 124 -7.51 8.27 8.65
C SER A 124 -8.66 8.48 9.63
N ALA A 125 -9.79 7.81 9.43
CA ALA A 125 -10.91 7.84 10.36
C ALA A 125 -10.55 7.26 11.74
N THR A 126 -9.75 6.19 11.77
CA THR A 126 -9.21 5.57 12.99
C THR A 126 -8.37 6.58 13.79
N THR A 127 -7.49 7.32 13.11
CA THR A 127 -6.67 8.36 13.74
C THR A 127 -7.54 9.46 14.35
N GLY A 128 -8.52 9.98 13.58
CA GLY A 128 -9.45 10.98 14.09
C GLY A 128 -10.20 10.53 15.34
N ALA A 129 -10.72 9.29 15.35
CA ALA A 129 -11.40 8.72 16.50
C ALA A 129 -10.46 8.51 17.71
N THR A 130 -9.21 8.09 17.48
CA THR A 130 -8.22 7.91 18.56
C THR A 130 -7.92 9.23 19.27
N HIS A 131 -7.78 10.32 18.52
CA HIS A 131 -7.47 11.65 19.05
C HIS A 131 -8.64 12.32 19.79
N ALA A 132 -9.83 11.74 19.81
CA ALA A 132 -10.95 12.26 20.59
C ALA A 132 -10.62 12.37 22.09
N SER A 133 -9.71 11.54 22.62
CA SER A 133 -9.29 11.56 24.03
C SER A 133 -8.10 12.48 24.32
N THR A 134 -7.43 13.03 23.30
CA THR A 134 -6.23 13.88 23.50
C THR A 134 -6.53 15.08 24.39
N GLY A 135 -7.70 15.70 24.24
CA GLY A 135 -8.14 16.81 25.09
C GLY A 135 -8.27 16.44 26.57
N PHE A 136 -8.68 15.21 26.90
CA PHE A 136 -8.83 14.76 28.29
C PHE A 136 -7.52 14.39 28.98
N ILE A 137 -6.46 14.11 28.21
CA ILE A 137 -5.17 13.63 28.74
C ILE A 137 -4.30 14.80 29.21
N PHE A 138 -4.40 15.96 28.56
CA PHE A 138 -3.51 17.10 28.77
C PHE A 138 -4.20 18.31 29.43
N THR A 139 -5.37 18.12 30.03
CA THR A 139 -6.04 19.11 30.91
C THR A 139 -5.73 18.81 32.36
#